data_AF-A0A238KEM1-F1
#
_entry.id   AF-A0A238KEM1-F1
#
_cell.length_a   1.000
_cell.length_b   1.000
_cell.length_c   1.000
_cell.angle_alpha   90.00
_cell.angle_beta   90.00
_cell.angle_gamma   90.00
#
_symmetry.space_group_name_H-M   'P 1'
#
loop_
_entity.id
_entity.type
_entity.pdbx_description
1 polymer ?
#
loop_
_entity_poly.entity_id
_entity_poly.type
_entity_poly.pdbx_seq_one_letter_code
_entity_poly.pdbx_strand_id
1 'polypeptide(L)'
;MFEINLKKLVAVATATTALSAGAAAAQEACTNYTVQDGDTLATIAIAAYGTSNYQPIFNANRNLITNPGNLETGLVLALPCEDGSLPNGRSAQEVIAAEEKRAASVKRSNVYAPPIKMVAGNGWEPFTTEKLSGGGIMTRLATTSLQRAGNSRDYSVSFVDDWSSHLDTLLPLGAFDISIAWTVPDCTNRSYEWSAETEARCTQFVASVPVYDIVGGFFTLPESEYATATEFSDFEGATICRMAGWSMVVLEEVGLNRDNTTVVQPNSARECLDAVLTGSADVAAFEVELFAATMKEMGLTSADIIENPYVSTLSSMSFLAHRTNPFAREYIAMMNKGLNEMRESGEWYAIISDTLREQNEKLNAASN
;
A
#
# COMPACT_ATOMS: atom_id res chain seq x y z
N MET A 1 -19.43 69.28 -58.94
CA MET A 1 -18.75 68.67 -60.09
C MET A 1 -17.61 67.84 -59.52
N PHE A 2 -17.57 66.54 -59.84
CA PHE A 2 -16.65 65.48 -59.36
C PHE A 2 -16.76 65.05 -57.90
N GLU A 3 -16.74 63.77 -57.51
CA GLU A 3 -17.09 62.49 -58.13
C GLU A 3 -17.09 61.47 -56.97
N ILE A 4 -18.02 60.52 -56.95
CA ILE A 4 -18.12 59.48 -55.91
C ILE A 4 -17.13 58.36 -56.25
N ASN A 5 -16.34 57.89 -55.28
CA ASN A 5 -15.79 56.53 -55.35
C ASN A 5 -16.04 55.75 -54.06
N LEU A 6 -16.81 54.69 -54.25
CA LEU A 6 -17.36 53.74 -53.30
C LEU A 6 -16.26 52.73 -52.96
N LYS A 7 -15.89 52.55 -51.68
CA LYS A 7 -15.34 51.29 -51.13
C LYS A 7 -14.98 51.42 -49.65
N LYS A 8 -15.83 50.83 -48.79
CA LYS A 8 -15.52 49.77 -47.81
C LYS A 8 -16.56 49.82 -46.70
N LEU A 9 -17.57 48.96 -46.85
CA LEU A 9 -18.46 48.59 -45.75
C LEU A 9 -17.63 47.92 -44.64
N VAL A 10 -17.80 48.46 -43.44
CA VAL A 10 -17.43 47.85 -42.18
C VAL A 10 -18.37 46.66 -41.96
N ALA A 11 -17.82 45.45 -41.99
CA ALA A 11 -18.48 44.26 -41.44
C ALA A 11 -17.58 43.71 -40.35
N VAL A 12 -17.99 43.95 -39.11
CA VAL A 12 -17.42 43.37 -37.89
C VAL A 12 -17.75 41.87 -37.93
N ALA A 13 -16.76 41.03 -38.21
CA ALA A 13 -16.84 39.60 -37.97
C ALA A 13 -16.16 39.32 -36.62
N THR A 14 -16.98 39.24 -35.58
CA THR A 14 -16.60 38.77 -34.25
C THR A 14 -16.15 37.31 -34.38
N ALA A 15 -14.85 37.06 -34.24
CA ALA A 15 -14.31 35.71 -34.12
C ALA A 15 -14.72 35.16 -32.76
N THR A 16 -15.73 34.29 -32.73
CA THR A 16 -16.00 33.40 -31.60
C THR A 16 -14.90 32.34 -31.55
N THR A 17 -13.79 32.66 -30.88
CA THR A 17 -12.88 31.65 -30.36
C THR A 17 -13.58 30.95 -29.20
N ALA A 18 -14.13 29.76 -29.45
CA ALA A 18 -14.56 28.86 -28.40
C ALA A 18 -13.33 28.45 -27.59
N LEU A 19 -13.24 28.94 -26.34
CA LEU A 19 -12.34 28.34 -25.35
C LEU A 19 -12.87 26.93 -25.03
N SER A 20 -12.32 25.93 -25.73
CA SER A 20 -12.40 24.54 -25.33
C SER A 20 -11.13 24.20 -24.57
N ALA A 21 -10.99 24.76 -23.36
CA ALA A 21 -9.92 24.43 -22.43
C ALA A 21 -10.58 23.94 -21.14
N GLY A 22 -10.87 22.64 -21.08
CA GLY A 22 -11.55 22.05 -19.95
C GLY A 22 -12.12 20.66 -20.24
N ALA A 23 -11.28 19.75 -20.72
CA ALA A 23 -11.49 18.29 -20.67
C ALA A 23 -10.30 17.58 -21.38
N ALA A 24 -9.11 17.56 -20.77
CA ALA A 24 -7.99 16.76 -21.29
C ALA A 24 -6.86 16.55 -20.25
N ALA A 25 -7.18 16.41 -18.96
CA ALA A 25 -6.17 16.14 -17.92
C ALA A 25 -6.55 14.93 -17.05
N ALA A 26 -7.23 13.97 -17.65
CA ALA A 26 -7.42 12.63 -17.11
C ALA A 26 -7.36 11.68 -18.31
N GLN A 27 -6.84 10.47 -18.08
CA GLN A 27 -6.76 9.33 -19.02
C GLN A 27 -5.42 9.09 -19.75
N GLU A 28 -4.31 8.97 -19.02
CA GLU A 28 -3.20 8.10 -19.46
C GLU A 28 -3.23 6.70 -18.80
N ALA A 29 -4.12 6.47 -17.82
CA ALA A 29 -4.37 5.14 -17.28
C ALA A 29 -4.68 4.13 -18.39
N CYS A 30 -4.28 2.87 -18.20
CA CYS A 30 -4.50 1.76 -19.15
C CYS A 30 -3.71 1.88 -20.47
N THR A 31 -2.55 2.53 -20.47
CA THR A 31 -1.70 2.71 -21.66
C THR A 31 -0.24 2.35 -21.40
N ASN A 32 0.54 2.16 -22.47
CA ASN A 32 2.00 2.13 -22.34
C ASN A 32 2.52 3.56 -22.50
N TYR A 33 3.10 4.10 -21.44
CA TYR A 33 3.67 5.44 -21.38
C TYR A 33 5.17 5.41 -21.68
N THR A 34 5.67 6.35 -22.48
CA THR A 34 7.11 6.48 -22.73
C THR A 34 7.66 7.64 -21.91
N VAL A 35 8.54 7.35 -20.96
CA VAL A 35 9.17 8.33 -20.06
C VAL A 35 9.82 9.46 -20.87
N GLN A 36 9.47 10.69 -20.54
CA GLN A 36 10.03 11.91 -21.10
C GLN A 36 11.08 12.52 -20.17
N ASP A 37 11.86 13.47 -20.70
CA ASP A 37 12.86 14.18 -19.91
C ASP A 37 12.20 14.98 -18.77
N GLY A 38 12.64 14.74 -17.54
CA GLY A 38 12.09 15.38 -16.34
C GLY A 38 10.92 14.66 -15.68
N ASP A 39 10.46 13.52 -16.21
CA ASP A 39 9.41 12.73 -15.58
C ASP A 39 9.88 12.05 -14.29
N THR A 40 8.95 11.97 -13.33
CA THR A 40 9.04 11.12 -12.16
C THR A 40 7.84 10.19 -12.11
N LEU A 41 7.93 9.09 -11.35
CA LEU A 41 6.77 8.22 -11.17
C LEU A 41 5.57 8.97 -10.58
N ALA A 42 5.80 9.90 -9.66
CA ALA A 42 4.76 10.74 -9.07
C ALA A 42 4.08 11.65 -10.09
N THR A 43 4.84 12.32 -10.97
CA THR A 43 4.27 13.20 -12.00
C THR A 43 3.48 12.42 -13.05
N ILE A 44 3.97 11.24 -13.44
CA ILE A 44 3.24 10.33 -14.34
C ILE A 44 1.95 9.84 -13.65
N ALA A 45 1.99 9.50 -12.36
CA ALA A 45 0.80 9.08 -11.61
C ALA A 45 -0.25 10.19 -11.51
N ILE A 46 0.17 11.43 -11.28
CA ILE A 46 -0.74 12.58 -11.25
C ILE A 46 -1.41 12.75 -12.61
N ALA A 47 -0.65 12.63 -13.70
CA ALA A 47 -1.19 12.73 -15.06
C ALA A 47 -2.15 11.57 -15.40
N ALA A 48 -1.82 10.35 -14.97
CA ALA A 48 -2.57 9.14 -15.31
C ALA A 48 -3.82 8.92 -14.45
N TYR A 49 -3.73 9.20 -13.14
CA TYR A 49 -4.71 8.84 -12.11
C TYR A 49 -5.20 10.01 -11.26
N GLY A 50 -4.65 11.22 -11.45
CA GLY A 50 -5.01 12.39 -10.62
C GLY A 50 -4.46 12.35 -9.19
N THR A 51 -3.61 11.37 -8.87
CA THR A 51 -2.99 11.20 -7.54
C THR A 51 -1.48 11.02 -7.67
N SER A 52 -0.72 11.51 -6.70
CA SER A 52 0.73 11.26 -6.59
C SER A 52 1.06 9.83 -6.18
N ASN A 53 0.06 8.99 -5.86
CA ASN A 53 0.24 7.58 -5.58
C ASN A 53 0.69 6.83 -6.84
N TYR A 54 2.00 6.76 -7.02
CA TYR A 54 2.63 6.09 -8.15
C TYR A 54 2.86 4.60 -7.93
N GLN A 55 2.46 4.08 -6.77
CA GLN A 55 2.66 2.68 -6.41
C GLN A 55 2.12 1.71 -7.48
N PRO A 56 0.94 1.93 -8.10
CA PRO A 56 0.47 1.07 -9.19
C PRO A 56 1.42 1.03 -10.40
N ILE A 57 2.00 2.17 -10.79
CA ILE A 57 2.95 2.29 -11.90
C ILE A 57 4.26 1.61 -11.57
N PHE A 58 4.83 1.95 -10.40
CA PHE A 58 6.10 1.37 -9.96
C PHE A 58 6.00 -0.15 -9.88
N ASN A 59 4.89 -0.62 -9.33
CA ASN A 59 4.56 -2.02 -9.27
C ASN A 59 4.56 -2.61 -10.69
N ALA A 60 3.66 -2.18 -11.58
CA ALA A 60 3.52 -2.75 -12.92
C ALA A 60 4.82 -2.82 -13.77
N ASN A 61 5.85 -2.04 -13.41
CA ASN A 61 7.09 -1.89 -14.16
C ASN A 61 8.36 -2.21 -13.36
N ARG A 62 8.25 -2.91 -12.23
CA ARG A 62 9.39 -3.11 -11.32
C ARG A 62 10.58 -3.83 -11.93
N ASN A 63 10.35 -4.69 -12.92
CA ASN A 63 11.37 -5.38 -13.70
C ASN A 63 12.16 -4.43 -14.63
N LEU A 64 11.60 -3.24 -14.89
CA LEU A 64 12.21 -2.18 -15.70
C LEU A 64 12.81 -1.06 -14.84
N ILE A 65 12.20 -0.77 -13.68
CA ILE A 65 12.60 0.33 -12.80
C ILE A 65 13.49 -0.18 -11.67
N THR A 66 14.76 0.22 -11.70
CA THR A 66 15.73 -0.10 -10.64
C THR A 66 15.75 0.97 -9.53
N ASN A 67 15.51 2.24 -9.87
CA ASN A 67 15.44 3.36 -8.94
C ASN A 67 14.18 4.21 -9.22
N PRO A 68 13.20 4.29 -8.31
CA PRO A 68 11.98 5.06 -8.53
C PRO A 68 12.17 6.58 -8.61
N GLY A 69 13.30 7.10 -8.08
CA GLY A 69 13.63 8.52 -8.13
C GLY A 69 14.37 8.96 -9.40
N ASN A 70 14.67 8.04 -10.33
CA ASN A 70 15.38 8.36 -11.57
C ASN A 70 14.94 7.42 -12.71
N LEU A 71 14.07 7.92 -13.60
CA LEU A 71 13.60 7.19 -14.78
C LEU A 71 14.44 7.55 -16.01
N GLU A 72 14.86 6.55 -16.78
CA GLU A 72 15.57 6.77 -18.04
C GLU A 72 14.60 7.25 -19.13
N THR A 73 14.90 8.37 -19.79
CA THR A 73 14.13 8.87 -20.93
C THR A 73 14.03 7.81 -22.04
N GLY A 74 12.81 7.56 -22.52
CA GLY A 74 12.52 6.52 -23.52
C GLY A 74 12.14 5.16 -22.93
N LEU A 75 12.19 4.99 -21.61
CA LEU A 75 11.67 3.80 -20.94
C LEU A 75 10.15 3.69 -21.15
N VAL A 76 9.67 2.51 -21.54
CA VAL A 76 8.23 2.28 -21.72
C VAL A 76 7.66 1.63 -20.45
N LEU A 77 6.76 2.35 -19.79
CA LEU A 77 6.03 1.92 -18.60
C LEU A 77 4.62 1.46 -18.99
N ALA A 78 4.22 0.28 -18.54
CA ALA A 78 2.83 -0.13 -18.49
C ALA A 78 2.11 0.64 -17.38
N LEU A 79 1.18 1.53 -17.73
CA LEU A 79 0.30 2.21 -16.77
C LEU A 79 -0.96 1.34 -16.56
N PRO A 80 -1.16 0.75 -15.37
CA PRO A 80 -2.38 -0.01 -15.09
C PRO A 80 -3.67 0.77 -15.39
N CYS A 81 -4.73 0.05 -15.72
CA CYS A 81 -6.08 0.59 -15.79
C CYS A 81 -6.59 0.85 -14.34
N GLU A 82 -7.69 1.61 -14.17
CA GLU A 82 -8.25 1.85 -12.81
C GLU A 82 -8.72 0.57 -12.11
N ASP A 83 -9.04 -0.48 -12.88
CA ASP A 83 -9.35 -1.81 -12.37
C ASP A 83 -8.10 -2.67 -12.07
N GLY A 84 -6.91 -2.09 -12.23
CA GLY A 84 -5.61 -2.71 -12.01
C GLY A 84 -5.10 -3.59 -13.17
N SER A 85 -5.83 -3.73 -14.28
CA SER A 85 -5.39 -4.54 -15.42
C SER A 85 -4.23 -3.88 -16.20
N LEU A 86 -3.43 -4.67 -16.93
CA LEU A 86 -2.27 -4.16 -17.67
C LEU A 86 -2.62 -3.82 -19.15
N PRO A 87 -1.95 -2.83 -19.77
CA PRO A 87 -2.22 -2.39 -21.14
C PRO A 87 -1.98 -3.44 -22.24
N ASN A 88 -1.26 -4.53 -21.96
CA ASN A 88 -0.90 -5.55 -22.95
C ASN A 88 -2.03 -6.55 -23.26
N GLY A 89 -3.21 -6.37 -22.65
CA GLY A 89 -4.40 -7.18 -22.90
C GLY A 89 -4.41 -8.55 -22.22
N ARG A 90 -3.41 -8.87 -21.38
CA ARG A 90 -3.49 -10.04 -20.48
C ARG A 90 -4.15 -9.61 -19.16
N SER A 91 -5.24 -10.28 -18.79
CA SER A 91 -5.86 -10.02 -17.51
C SER A 91 -5.03 -10.58 -16.36
N ALA A 92 -5.19 -10.01 -15.16
CA ALA A 92 -4.57 -10.55 -13.95
C ALA A 92 -4.90 -12.04 -13.75
N GLN A 93 -6.14 -12.43 -14.05
CA GLN A 93 -6.60 -13.81 -13.93
C GLN A 93 -5.90 -14.74 -14.92
N GLU A 94 -5.60 -14.29 -16.14
CA GLU A 94 -4.85 -15.07 -17.12
C GLU A 94 -3.39 -15.27 -16.70
N VAL A 95 -2.78 -14.29 -16.04
CA VAL A 95 -1.42 -14.43 -15.48
C VAL A 95 -1.45 -15.46 -14.35
N ILE A 96 -2.36 -15.30 -13.38
CA ILE A 96 -2.50 -16.22 -12.25
C ILE A 96 -2.75 -17.66 -12.74
N ALA A 97 -3.70 -17.86 -13.66
CA ALA A 97 -4.04 -19.18 -14.18
C ALA A 97 -2.87 -19.84 -14.94
N ALA A 98 -2.07 -19.06 -15.67
CA ALA A 98 -0.88 -19.57 -16.37
C ALA A 98 0.17 -20.08 -15.37
N GLU A 99 0.41 -19.32 -14.30
CA GLU A 99 1.38 -19.68 -13.27
C GLU A 99 0.92 -20.84 -12.39
N GLU A 100 -0.38 -20.92 -12.07
CA GLU A 100 -0.97 -22.09 -11.41
C GLU A 100 -0.79 -23.36 -12.26
N LYS A 101 -1.04 -23.27 -13.56
CA LYS A 101 -0.83 -24.39 -14.49
C LYS A 101 0.65 -24.79 -14.56
N ARG A 102 1.57 -23.82 -14.60
CA ARG A 102 3.02 -24.09 -14.55
C ARG A 102 3.39 -24.80 -13.26
N ALA A 103 2.95 -24.31 -12.11
CA ALA A 103 3.24 -24.91 -10.81
C ALA A 103 2.64 -26.31 -10.64
N ALA A 104 1.43 -26.56 -11.17
CA ALA A 104 0.81 -27.88 -11.15
C ALA A 104 1.59 -28.94 -11.96
N SER A 105 2.40 -28.51 -12.94
CA SER A 105 3.25 -29.42 -13.73
C SER A 105 4.54 -29.83 -13.02
N VAL A 106 4.92 -29.13 -11.93
CA VAL A 106 6.13 -29.42 -11.17
C VAL A 106 5.91 -30.65 -10.29
N LYS A 107 6.77 -31.65 -10.42
CA LYS A 107 6.74 -32.85 -9.55
C LYS A 107 7.03 -32.45 -8.11
N ARG A 108 6.08 -32.75 -7.22
CA ARG A 108 6.25 -32.54 -5.77
C ARG A 108 6.93 -33.75 -5.12
N SER A 109 7.77 -33.49 -4.12
CA SER A 109 8.30 -34.52 -3.23
C SER A 109 7.14 -35.25 -2.55
N ASN A 110 7.26 -36.56 -2.38
CA ASN A 110 6.34 -37.38 -1.58
C ASN A 110 6.83 -37.58 -0.14
N VAL A 111 7.92 -36.92 0.24
CA VAL A 111 8.45 -36.95 1.61
C VAL A 111 7.55 -36.08 2.49
N TYR A 112 6.98 -36.68 3.52
CA TYR A 112 6.18 -35.97 4.50
C TYR A 112 7.02 -34.91 5.22
N ALA A 113 6.46 -33.71 5.34
CA ALA A 113 7.01 -32.62 6.10
C ALA A 113 5.86 -31.88 6.82
N PRO A 114 6.05 -31.41 8.07
CA PRO A 114 4.98 -30.75 8.81
C PRO A 114 4.41 -29.54 8.06
N PRO A 115 3.08 -29.28 8.18
CA PRO A 115 2.45 -28.12 7.56
C PRO A 115 3.03 -26.80 8.06
N ILE A 116 3.16 -25.81 7.17
CA ILE A 116 3.51 -24.43 7.53
C ILE A 116 2.26 -23.71 8.00
N LYS A 117 2.26 -23.22 9.24
CA LYS A 117 1.14 -22.48 9.82
C LYS A 117 1.41 -20.98 9.75
N MET A 118 0.56 -20.26 9.04
CA MET A 118 0.61 -18.81 8.95
C MET A 118 -0.53 -18.17 9.74
N VAL A 119 -0.30 -16.97 10.27
CA VAL A 119 -1.33 -16.16 10.93
C VAL A 119 -1.42 -14.77 10.30
N ALA A 120 -2.66 -14.29 10.10
CA ALA A 120 -3.02 -12.92 9.72
C ALA A 120 -4.13 -12.42 10.65
N GLY A 121 -4.61 -11.20 10.47
CA GLY A 121 -5.80 -10.67 11.18
C GLY A 121 -6.78 -10.00 10.20
N ASN A 122 -8.02 -9.80 10.65
CA ASN A 122 -9.01 -9.05 9.88
C ASN A 122 -8.90 -7.52 10.14
N GLY A 123 -9.75 -6.75 9.46
CA GLY A 123 -9.91 -5.31 9.71
C GLY A 123 -8.93 -4.40 8.97
N TRP A 124 -8.25 -4.93 7.95
CA TRP A 124 -7.34 -4.17 7.10
C TRP A 124 -7.53 -4.53 5.62
N GLU A 125 -8.78 -4.48 5.16
CA GLU A 125 -9.13 -4.62 3.75
C GLU A 125 -8.43 -3.54 2.88
N PRO A 126 -7.93 -3.88 1.68
CA PRO A 126 -7.98 -5.19 1.01
C PRO A 126 -6.77 -6.10 1.32
N PHE A 127 -5.90 -5.70 2.26
CA PHE A 127 -4.63 -6.36 2.52
C PHE A 127 -4.79 -7.69 3.27
N THR A 128 -5.57 -7.71 4.35
CA THR A 128 -5.86 -8.94 5.11
C THR A 128 -7.31 -8.98 5.57
N THR A 129 -8.05 -9.99 5.12
CA THR A 129 -9.46 -10.22 5.51
C THR A 129 -9.91 -11.61 5.08
N GLU A 130 -10.74 -12.27 5.87
CA GLU A 130 -11.42 -13.50 5.47
C GLU A 130 -12.50 -13.26 4.40
N LYS A 131 -12.92 -12.00 4.21
CA LYS A 131 -13.98 -11.65 3.27
C LYS A 131 -13.53 -11.72 1.81
N LEU A 132 -12.23 -11.65 1.52
CA LEU A 132 -11.69 -11.68 0.16
C LEU A 132 -11.10 -13.05 -0.17
N SER A 133 -11.12 -13.38 -1.46
CA SER A 133 -10.57 -14.65 -1.94
C SER A 133 -9.12 -14.81 -1.50
N GLY A 134 -8.79 -15.96 -0.92
CA GLY A 134 -7.43 -16.24 -0.44
C GLY A 134 -6.94 -15.33 0.71
N GLY A 135 -7.83 -14.58 1.37
CA GLY A 135 -7.49 -13.84 2.59
C GLY A 135 -7.01 -12.40 2.39
N GLY A 136 -7.21 -11.82 1.20
CA GLY A 136 -6.70 -10.48 0.84
C GLY A 136 -5.30 -10.49 0.22
N ILE A 137 -4.79 -9.31 -0.14
CA ILE A 137 -3.53 -9.14 -0.89
C ILE A 137 -2.38 -9.84 -0.19
N MET A 138 -2.12 -9.53 1.08
CA MET A 138 -0.95 -10.00 1.80
C MET A 138 -0.99 -11.50 2.05
N THR A 139 -2.18 -12.05 2.30
CA THR A 139 -2.38 -13.49 2.48
C THR A 139 -2.19 -14.27 1.17
N ARG A 140 -2.72 -13.75 0.06
CA ARG A 140 -2.48 -14.33 -1.27
C ARG A 140 -1.00 -14.26 -1.64
N LEU A 141 -0.33 -13.13 -1.40
CA LEU A 141 1.12 -13.01 -1.64
C LEU A 141 1.93 -14.00 -0.80
N ALA A 142 1.58 -14.18 0.48
CA ALA A 142 2.24 -15.13 1.37
C ALA A 142 2.09 -16.58 0.87
N THR A 143 0.85 -17.00 0.63
CA THR A 143 0.53 -18.37 0.22
C THR A 143 1.06 -18.70 -1.17
N THR A 144 0.92 -17.80 -2.14
CA THR A 144 1.48 -17.99 -3.49
C THR A 144 3.00 -18.01 -3.48
N SER A 145 3.66 -17.19 -2.66
CA SER A 145 5.13 -17.22 -2.56
C SER A 145 5.65 -18.58 -2.11
N LEU A 146 5.01 -19.20 -1.11
CA LEU A 146 5.37 -20.57 -0.70
C LEU A 146 5.20 -21.56 -1.86
N GLN A 147 4.08 -21.50 -2.57
CA GLN A 147 3.83 -22.40 -3.71
C GLN A 147 4.89 -22.23 -4.81
N ARG A 148 5.21 -21.00 -5.21
CA ARG A 148 6.17 -20.70 -6.28
C ARG A 148 7.59 -21.09 -5.91
N ALA A 149 7.94 -20.99 -4.63
CA ALA A 149 9.23 -21.47 -4.14
C ALA A 149 9.46 -22.99 -4.30
N GLY A 150 8.41 -23.75 -4.65
CA GLY A 150 8.44 -25.21 -4.76
C GLY A 150 8.05 -25.91 -3.46
N ASN A 151 7.31 -25.23 -2.57
CA ASN A 151 6.83 -25.85 -1.34
C ASN A 151 6.01 -27.11 -1.66
N SER A 152 6.37 -28.21 -1.01
CA SER A 152 5.65 -29.49 -1.06
C SER A 152 4.98 -29.84 0.27
N ARG A 153 5.09 -28.96 1.28
CA ARG A 153 4.39 -29.07 2.56
C ARG A 153 2.96 -28.58 2.39
N ASP A 154 2.05 -29.14 3.18
CA ASP A 154 0.77 -28.49 3.42
C ASP A 154 0.99 -27.14 4.09
N TYR A 155 0.02 -26.23 3.99
CA TYR A 155 0.04 -24.98 4.72
C TYR A 155 -1.37 -24.54 5.08
N SER A 156 -1.49 -23.71 6.11
CA SER A 156 -2.75 -23.10 6.53
C SER A 156 -2.53 -21.64 6.88
N VAL A 157 -3.53 -20.81 6.63
CA VAL A 157 -3.61 -19.46 7.20
C VAL A 157 -4.75 -19.45 8.20
N SER A 158 -4.50 -18.93 9.40
CA SER A 158 -5.54 -18.65 10.39
C SER A 158 -5.62 -17.15 10.65
N PHE A 159 -6.81 -16.68 10.99
CA PHE A 159 -7.06 -15.28 11.32
C PHE A 159 -7.22 -15.13 12.84
N VAL A 160 -6.40 -14.28 13.43
CA VAL A 160 -6.46 -13.91 14.85
C VAL A 160 -6.46 -12.39 14.92
N ASP A 161 -7.58 -11.80 15.33
CA ASP A 161 -7.75 -10.34 15.27
C ASP A 161 -6.99 -9.59 16.38
N ASP A 162 -6.52 -10.31 17.42
CA ASP A 162 -5.52 -9.79 18.34
C ASP A 162 -4.14 -9.78 17.66
N TRP A 163 -3.90 -8.72 16.88
CA TRP A 163 -2.65 -8.51 16.13
C TRP A 163 -1.41 -8.58 17.01
N SER A 164 -1.44 -7.94 18.19
CA SER A 164 -0.29 -7.92 19.12
C SER A 164 0.15 -9.34 19.52
N SER A 165 -0.83 -10.22 19.77
CA SER A 165 -0.56 -11.60 20.17
C SER A 165 0.26 -12.38 19.15
N HIS A 166 0.22 -12.04 17.86
CA HIS A 166 0.95 -12.77 16.82
C HIS A 166 2.43 -12.83 17.16
N LEU A 167 2.99 -11.72 17.60
CA LEU A 167 4.43 -11.54 17.78
C LEU A 167 4.84 -11.69 19.23
N ASP A 168 3.99 -11.24 20.16
CA ASP A 168 4.29 -11.28 21.58
C ASP A 168 4.11 -12.68 22.16
N THR A 169 3.24 -13.51 21.56
CA THR A 169 2.85 -14.80 22.13
C THR A 169 2.87 -15.93 21.11
N LEU A 170 2.14 -15.81 20.01
CA LEU A 170 1.83 -16.93 19.12
C LEU A 170 3.05 -17.46 18.37
N LEU A 171 3.85 -16.58 17.76
CA LEU A 171 5.10 -16.97 17.10
C LEU A 171 6.19 -17.43 18.09
N PRO A 172 6.46 -16.72 19.21
CA PRO A 172 7.42 -17.18 20.22
C PRO A 172 7.12 -18.56 20.78
N LEU A 173 5.84 -18.89 21.00
CA LEU A 173 5.39 -20.21 21.47
C LEU A 173 5.34 -21.28 20.37
N GLY A 174 5.58 -20.92 19.11
CA GLY A 174 5.51 -21.84 17.97
C GLY A 174 4.09 -22.30 17.63
N ALA A 175 3.07 -21.54 18.03
CA ALA A 175 1.68 -21.82 17.63
C ALA A 175 1.50 -21.63 16.11
N PHE A 176 2.19 -20.62 15.56
CA PHE A 176 2.32 -20.35 14.14
C PHE A 176 3.79 -20.17 13.76
N ASP A 177 4.11 -20.47 12.50
CA ASP A 177 5.46 -20.39 11.96
C ASP A 177 5.80 -19.00 11.43
N ILE A 178 4.82 -18.37 10.77
CA ILE A 178 4.96 -17.07 10.10
C ILE A 178 3.75 -16.20 10.43
N SER A 179 3.98 -14.93 10.70
CA SER A 179 2.94 -13.92 10.75
C SER A 179 3.02 -12.99 9.53
N ILE A 180 1.86 -12.64 9.00
CA ILE A 180 1.70 -11.96 7.71
C ILE A 180 1.49 -10.46 7.93
N ALA A 181 2.15 -9.66 7.10
CA ALA A 181 1.97 -8.22 6.96
C ALA A 181 2.37 -7.38 8.18
N TRP A 182 3.67 -7.32 8.42
CA TRP A 182 4.25 -6.51 9.49
C TRP A 182 5.30 -5.55 8.99
N THR A 183 5.27 -4.33 9.50
CA THR A 183 6.38 -3.39 9.39
C THR A 183 7.65 -3.98 9.99
N VAL A 184 8.77 -3.74 9.32
CA VAL A 184 10.11 -3.99 9.84
C VAL A 184 10.87 -2.66 9.88
N PRO A 185 11.37 -2.23 11.06
CA PRO A 185 12.21 -1.04 11.14
C PRO A 185 13.49 -1.18 10.32
N ASP A 186 14.12 -0.06 9.99
CA ASP A 186 15.53 -0.03 9.66
C ASP A 186 16.37 -0.40 10.89
N CYS A 187 16.61 -1.70 11.02
CA CYS A 187 17.42 -2.29 12.07
C CYS A 187 18.91 -1.91 12.01
N THR A 188 19.33 -1.07 11.05
CA THR A 188 20.67 -0.49 11.00
C THR A 188 20.72 0.93 11.54
N ASN A 189 19.57 1.61 11.61
CA ASN A 189 19.48 2.97 12.10
C ASN A 189 19.62 3.00 13.64
N ARG A 190 20.69 3.61 14.13
CA ARG A 190 20.97 3.81 15.57
C ARG A 190 21.03 5.29 15.95
N SER A 191 20.45 6.17 15.13
CA SER A 191 20.41 7.62 15.43
C SER A 191 19.48 7.96 16.59
N TYR A 192 18.58 7.05 16.96
CA TYR A 192 17.65 7.17 18.07
C TYR A 192 17.69 5.92 18.95
N GLU A 193 17.24 6.05 20.20
CA GLU A 193 17.10 4.92 21.12
C GLU A 193 15.88 4.09 20.71
N TRP A 194 16.11 2.80 20.44
CA TRP A 194 15.03 1.90 20.06
C TRP A 194 14.12 1.61 21.24
N SER A 195 12.82 1.68 21.02
CA SER A 195 11.87 1.12 21.97
C SER A 195 12.02 -0.40 22.09
N ALA A 196 11.41 -0.97 23.13
CA ALA A 196 11.34 -2.41 23.28
C ALA A 196 10.69 -3.11 22.07
N GLU A 197 9.75 -2.44 21.39
CA GLU A 197 9.11 -2.96 20.19
C GLU A 197 10.09 -3.01 19.02
N THR A 198 10.80 -1.89 18.75
CA THR A 198 11.81 -1.80 17.69
C THR A 198 12.95 -2.82 17.91
N GLU A 199 13.46 -2.92 19.14
CA GLU A 199 14.48 -3.91 19.50
C GLU A 199 13.98 -5.35 19.31
N ALA A 200 12.75 -5.66 19.74
CA ALA A 200 12.16 -6.98 19.54
C ALA A 200 12.04 -7.33 18.05
N ARG A 201 11.49 -6.43 17.21
CA ARG A 201 11.39 -6.60 15.74
C ARG A 201 12.73 -6.93 15.11
N CYS A 202 13.77 -6.17 15.46
CA CYS A 202 15.08 -6.31 14.86
C CYS A 202 15.86 -7.54 15.33
N THR A 203 15.70 -7.94 16.59
CA THR A 203 16.55 -8.97 17.19
C THR A 203 15.89 -10.33 17.31
N GLN A 204 14.56 -10.40 17.41
CA GLN A 204 13.82 -11.63 17.70
C GLN A 204 13.19 -12.27 16.46
N PHE A 205 13.08 -11.55 15.34
CA PHE A 205 12.44 -12.05 14.13
C PHE A 205 13.41 -12.18 12.96
N VAL A 206 13.03 -13.06 12.03
CA VAL A 206 13.58 -13.16 10.69
C VAL A 206 12.50 -12.64 9.75
N ALA A 207 12.82 -11.58 9.01
CA ALA A 207 11.91 -10.97 8.06
C ALA A 207 12.17 -11.46 6.64
N SER A 208 11.11 -11.61 5.85
CA SER A 208 11.23 -11.65 4.40
C SER A 208 11.85 -10.36 3.86
N VAL A 209 12.22 -10.38 2.59
CA VAL A 209 12.37 -9.12 1.85
C VAL A 209 11.05 -8.34 1.91
N PRO A 210 11.07 -7.00 1.76
CA PRO A 210 9.85 -6.20 1.65
C PRO A 210 8.87 -6.84 0.66
N VAL A 211 7.62 -6.99 1.08
CA VAL A 211 6.55 -7.60 0.31
C VAL A 211 5.75 -6.53 -0.39
N TYR A 212 5.35 -5.49 0.33
CA TYR A 212 4.51 -4.38 -0.12
C TYR A 212 4.82 -3.14 0.72
N ASP A 213 4.80 -1.94 0.13
CA ASP A 213 5.04 -0.68 0.85
C ASP A 213 3.71 0.03 1.07
N ILE A 214 3.49 0.57 2.27
CA ILE A 214 2.30 1.32 2.65
C ILE A 214 2.67 2.75 3.04
N VAL A 215 1.75 3.68 2.81
CA VAL A 215 1.91 5.09 3.20
C VAL A 215 1.09 5.35 4.45
N GLY A 216 1.75 5.83 5.50
CA GLY A 216 1.09 6.31 6.71
C GLY A 216 0.87 7.82 6.63
N GLY A 217 -0.38 8.24 6.79
CA GLY A 217 -0.77 9.65 6.85
C GLY A 217 -0.99 10.14 8.28
N PHE A 218 -1.16 11.44 8.41
CA PHE A 218 -1.50 12.14 9.65
C PHE A 218 -2.79 12.90 9.42
N PHE A 219 -3.82 12.58 10.20
CA PHE A 219 -5.18 13.06 9.98
C PHE A 219 -5.66 13.90 11.14
N THR A 220 -6.16 15.10 10.85
CA THR A 220 -6.48 16.14 11.85
C THR A 220 -7.78 16.84 11.51
N LEU A 221 -8.31 17.62 12.46
CA LEU A 221 -9.32 18.63 12.11
C LEU A 221 -8.73 19.67 11.13
N PRO A 222 -9.53 20.24 10.20
CA PRO A 222 -9.06 21.23 9.24
C PRO A 222 -8.39 22.48 9.85
N GLU A 223 -8.85 22.89 11.03
CA GLU A 223 -8.37 24.06 11.77
C GLU A 223 -7.25 23.75 12.77
N SER A 224 -6.85 22.48 12.89
CA SER A 224 -5.77 22.06 13.78
C SER A 224 -4.44 22.70 13.37
N GLU A 225 -3.58 23.02 14.34
CA GLU A 225 -2.22 23.49 14.03
C GLU A 225 -1.39 22.44 13.26
N TYR A 226 -1.70 21.16 13.48
CA TYR A 226 -1.07 20.02 12.80
C TYR A 226 -1.53 19.85 11.34
N ALA A 227 -2.59 20.53 10.89
CA ALA A 227 -3.05 20.50 9.51
C ALA A 227 -2.01 21.04 8.52
N THR A 228 -1.20 22.00 8.98
CA THR A 228 -0.19 22.70 8.17
C THR A 228 1.24 22.43 8.64
N ALA A 229 1.43 21.48 9.56
CA ALA A 229 2.75 21.02 9.97
C ALA A 229 3.54 20.53 8.74
N THR A 230 4.81 20.91 8.65
CA THR A 230 5.65 20.62 7.47
C THR A 230 6.81 19.68 7.78
N GLU A 231 7.07 19.44 9.06
CA GLU A 231 8.10 18.52 9.54
C GLU A 231 7.57 17.69 10.71
N PHE A 232 8.19 16.54 10.98
CA PHE A 232 7.74 15.66 12.07
C PHE A 232 7.92 16.28 13.45
N SER A 233 8.92 17.15 13.64
CA SER A 233 9.12 17.90 14.89
C SER A 233 7.94 18.79 15.27
N ASP A 234 7.14 19.24 14.30
CA ASP A 234 5.92 20.02 14.56
C ASP A 234 4.87 19.22 15.34
N PHE A 235 4.95 17.88 15.34
CA PHE A 235 4.04 16.98 16.07
C PHE A 235 4.51 16.67 17.50
N GLU A 236 5.64 17.21 17.95
CA GLU A 236 6.07 17.07 19.34
C GLU A 236 5.04 17.67 20.30
N GLY A 237 4.71 16.94 21.36
CA GLY A 237 3.67 17.29 22.33
C GLY A 237 2.25 16.89 21.93
N ALA A 238 2.03 16.44 20.69
CA ALA A 238 0.70 16.04 20.21
C ALA A 238 0.19 14.78 20.92
N THR A 239 -1.13 14.66 21.01
CA THR A 239 -1.83 13.42 21.32
C THR A 239 -2.13 12.66 20.03
N ILE A 240 -1.33 11.65 19.73
CA ILE A 240 -1.45 10.79 18.55
C ILE A 240 -2.37 9.62 18.84
N CYS A 241 -3.42 9.45 18.03
CA CYS A 241 -4.20 8.23 17.99
C CYS A 241 -3.60 7.21 17.05
N ARG A 242 -3.33 6.01 17.57
CA ARG A 242 -2.85 4.87 16.80
C ARG A 242 -3.42 3.58 17.35
N MET A 243 -4.07 2.78 16.51
CA MET A 243 -4.79 1.59 16.93
C MET A 243 -3.94 0.63 17.78
N ALA A 244 -4.57 -0.07 18.72
CA ALA A 244 -3.94 -1.15 19.47
C ALA A 244 -3.41 -2.23 18.52
N GLY A 245 -2.20 -2.73 18.80
CA GLY A 245 -1.49 -3.67 17.93
C GLY A 245 -0.80 -3.04 16.72
N TRP A 246 -1.07 -1.77 16.39
CA TRP A 246 -0.32 -1.04 15.37
C TRP A 246 0.96 -0.47 15.96
N SER A 247 2.07 -0.90 15.37
CA SER A 247 3.43 -0.63 15.84
C SER A 247 3.78 0.85 15.84
N MET A 248 4.43 1.37 16.90
CA MET A 248 4.96 2.76 16.90
C MET A 248 6.27 2.90 16.12
N VAL A 249 6.87 1.79 15.68
CA VAL A 249 8.18 1.74 15.01
C VAL A 249 8.36 2.81 13.92
N VAL A 250 7.38 2.94 13.02
CA VAL A 250 7.48 3.90 11.90
C VAL A 250 7.50 5.35 12.37
N LEU A 251 6.79 5.64 13.46
CA LEU A 251 6.78 6.97 14.06
C LEU A 251 8.09 7.25 14.81
N GLU A 252 8.67 6.23 15.47
CA GLU A 252 9.96 6.35 16.14
C GLU A 252 11.09 6.70 15.15
N GLU A 253 11.08 6.10 13.95
CA GLU A 253 12.06 6.36 12.90
C GLU A 253 12.08 7.82 12.42
N VAL A 254 10.95 8.52 12.55
CA VAL A 254 10.82 9.94 12.19
C VAL A 254 10.88 10.86 13.41
N GLY A 255 11.22 10.34 14.57
CA GLY A 255 11.40 11.10 15.81
C GLY A 255 10.15 11.27 16.67
N LEU A 256 9.03 10.63 16.33
CA LEU A 256 7.79 10.66 17.10
C LEU A 256 7.67 9.40 17.97
N ASN A 257 7.93 9.56 19.26
CA ASN A 257 7.95 8.46 20.22
C ASN A 257 7.15 8.80 21.48
N ARG A 258 7.07 7.86 22.43
CA ARG A 258 6.26 8.01 23.65
C ARG A 258 6.84 8.98 24.69
N ASP A 259 8.07 9.47 24.48
CA ASP A 259 8.69 10.44 25.38
C ASP A 259 8.35 11.88 24.97
N ASN A 260 8.16 12.14 23.67
CA ASN A 260 7.79 13.46 23.14
C ASN A 260 6.35 13.55 22.61
N THR A 261 5.56 12.47 22.61
CA THR A 261 4.14 12.49 22.24
C THR A 261 3.30 11.71 23.26
N THR A 262 2.01 12.06 23.35
CA THR A 262 1.02 11.23 24.05
C THR A 262 0.38 10.30 23.04
N VAL A 263 0.25 9.00 23.34
CA VAL A 263 -0.35 8.03 22.41
C VAL A 263 -1.58 7.39 23.02
N VAL A 264 -2.72 7.51 22.33
CA VAL A 264 -3.96 6.78 22.66
C VAL A 264 -4.17 5.63 21.68
N GLN A 265 -4.58 4.46 22.20
CA GLN A 265 -4.63 3.22 21.42
C GLN A 265 -6.00 2.53 21.48
N PRO A 266 -7.00 3.06 20.76
CA PRO A 266 -8.28 2.38 20.58
C PRO A 266 -8.14 1.16 19.66
N ASN A 267 -9.20 0.36 19.48
CA ASN A 267 -9.13 -0.90 18.73
C ASN A 267 -9.41 -0.76 17.24
N SER A 268 -9.84 0.40 16.75
CA SER A 268 -10.20 0.58 15.33
C SER A 268 -9.87 1.97 14.78
N ALA A 269 -9.75 2.06 13.46
CA ALA A 269 -9.54 3.33 12.75
C ALA A 269 -10.69 4.30 13.00
N ARG A 270 -11.93 3.79 13.04
CA ARG A 270 -13.14 4.56 13.39
C ARG A 270 -12.99 5.23 14.76
N GLU A 271 -12.59 4.49 15.77
CA GLU A 271 -12.37 5.04 17.11
C GLU A 271 -11.25 6.08 17.13
N CYS A 272 -10.23 5.95 16.27
CA CYS A 272 -9.23 7.01 16.12
C CYS A 272 -9.75 8.27 15.45
N LEU A 273 -10.58 8.16 14.42
CA LEU A 273 -11.20 9.32 13.80
C LEU A 273 -12.21 9.99 14.73
N ASP A 274 -12.99 9.21 15.49
CA ASP A 274 -13.85 9.73 16.56
C ASP A 274 -13.03 10.45 17.64
N ALA A 275 -11.82 9.96 17.97
CA ALA A 275 -10.94 10.62 18.94
C ALA A 275 -10.49 12.01 18.46
N VAL A 276 -10.16 12.14 17.17
CA VAL A 276 -9.82 13.44 16.53
C VAL A 276 -11.03 14.37 16.52
N LEU A 277 -12.20 13.89 16.09
CA LEU A 277 -13.44 14.69 16.05
C LEU A 277 -13.88 15.20 17.43
N THR A 278 -13.58 14.45 18.49
CA THR A 278 -13.95 14.80 19.86
C THR A 278 -12.86 15.57 20.61
N GLY A 279 -11.68 15.77 20.00
CA GLY A 279 -10.54 16.43 20.62
C GLY A 279 -9.88 15.62 21.73
N SER A 280 -10.09 14.31 21.77
CA SER A 280 -9.37 13.40 22.69
C SER A 280 -8.05 12.88 22.10
N ALA A 281 -7.87 13.07 20.80
CA ALA A 281 -6.58 13.02 20.11
C ALA A 281 -6.47 14.25 19.20
N ASP A 282 -5.26 14.75 18.99
CA ASP A 282 -5.00 15.89 18.11
C ASP A 282 -4.82 15.42 16.65
N VAL A 283 -4.26 14.22 16.49
CA VAL A 283 -3.89 13.63 15.21
C VAL A 283 -4.13 12.14 15.25
N ALA A 284 -4.74 11.56 14.20
CA ALA A 284 -4.70 10.12 13.99
C ALA A 284 -3.61 9.78 12.98
N ALA A 285 -2.78 8.76 13.28
CA ALA A 285 -1.65 8.39 12.43
C ALA A 285 -1.71 6.91 12.03
N PHE A 286 -2.14 6.65 10.80
CA PHE A 286 -2.26 5.29 10.24
C PHE A 286 -2.33 5.33 8.70
N GLU A 287 -2.54 4.17 8.09
CA GLU A 287 -2.47 3.93 6.65
C GLU A 287 -3.57 4.70 5.86
N VAL A 288 -3.21 5.33 4.74
CA VAL A 288 -4.06 6.28 3.97
C VAL A 288 -5.26 5.62 3.27
N GLU A 289 -5.13 4.40 2.76
CA GLU A 289 -6.25 3.66 2.18
C GLU A 289 -7.27 3.27 3.25
N LEU A 290 -6.81 2.84 4.43
CA LEU A 290 -7.68 2.59 5.59
C LEU A 290 -8.39 3.87 6.05
N PHE A 291 -7.72 5.03 6.01
CA PHE A 291 -8.35 6.33 6.29
C PHE A 291 -9.48 6.63 5.31
N ALA A 292 -9.23 6.54 4.00
CA ALA A 292 -10.24 6.80 2.98
C ALA A 292 -11.46 5.87 3.12
N ALA A 293 -11.23 4.59 3.41
CA ALA A 293 -12.30 3.62 3.67
C ALA A 293 -13.12 3.99 4.92
N THR A 294 -12.45 4.38 6.01
CA THR A 294 -13.08 4.74 7.28
C THR A 294 -13.89 6.04 7.17
N MET A 295 -13.35 7.06 6.49
CA MET A 295 -14.06 8.32 6.20
C MET A 295 -15.37 8.04 5.45
N LYS A 296 -15.31 7.19 4.42
CA LYS A 296 -16.50 6.77 3.66
C LYS A 296 -17.51 6.02 4.52
N GLU A 297 -17.07 5.08 5.35
CA GLU A 297 -17.93 4.32 6.26
C GLU A 297 -18.64 5.22 7.28
N MET A 298 -17.93 6.22 7.81
CA MET A 298 -18.46 7.16 8.78
C MET A 298 -19.29 8.28 8.15
N GLY A 299 -19.28 8.41 6.82
CA GLY A 299 -19.96 9.50 6.11
C GLY A 299 -19.29 10.86 6.29
N LEU A 300 -17.99 10.87 6.56
CA LEU A 300 -17.18 12.07 6.76
C LEU A 300 -16.62 12.60 5.44
N THR A 301 -16.26 13.87 5.44
CA THR A 301 -15.68 14.58 4.30
C THR A 301 -14.45 15.38 4.72
N SER A 302 -13.77 16.02 3.76
CA SER A 302 -12.66 16.94 4.05
C SER A 302 -13.06 18.20 4.84
N ALA A 303 -14.36 18.42 5.08
CA ALA A 303 -14.82 19.43 6.02
C ALA A 303 -14.71 18.99 7.49
N ASP A 304 -14.59 17.68 7.75
CA ASP A 304 -14.59 17.09 9.09
C ASP A 304 -13.18 16.70 9.53
N ILE A 305 -12.43 15.99 8.67
CA ILE A 305 -11.04 15.58 8.91
C ILE A 305 -10.27 15.69 7.59
N ILE A 306 -9.03 16.17 7.67
CA ILE A 306 -8.12 16.25 6.53
C ILE A 306 -6.84 15.47 6.79
N GLU A 307 -6.20 15.03 5.71
CA GLU A 307 -4.83 14.53 5.71
C GLU A 307 -3.85 15.71 5.64
N ASN A 308 -2.80 15.68 6.45
CA ASN A 308 -1.67 16.59 6.31
C ASN A 308 -0.92 16.28 5.00
N PRO A 309 -0.81 17.23 4.05
CA PRO A 309 -0.24 16.97 2.74
C PRO A 309 1.30 17.06 2.68
N TYR A 310 1.95 17.44 3.78
CA TYR A 310 3.39 17.72 3.82
C TYR A 310 4.19 16.61 4.49
N VAL A 311 3.59 15.89 5.45
CA VAL A 311 4.24 14.78 6.15
C VAL A 311 3.53 13.47 5.87
N SER A 312 4.33 12.45 5.53
CA SER A 312 3.86 11.08 5.42
C SER A 312 5.02 10.14 5.74
N THR A 313 4.67 8.93 6.18
CA THR A 313 5.64 7.87 6.43
C THR A 313 5.52 6.79 5.37
N LEU A 314 6.65 6.17 5.02
CA LEU A 314 6.69 5.02 4.12
C LEU A 314 7.11 3.80 4.94
N SER A 315 6.32 2.74 4.90
CA SER A 315 6.60 1.52 5.66
C SER A 315 6.59 0.29 4.77
N SER A 316 7.69 -0.47 4.80
CA SER A 316 7.79 -1.74 4.10
C SER A 316 7.25 -2.88 4.94
N MET A 317 6.20 -3.53 4.45
CA MET A 317 5.58 -4.68 5.08
C MET A 317 6.28 -5.97 4.67
N SER A 318 6.46 -6.88 5.62
CA SER A 318 7.16 -8.15 5.45
C SER A 318 6.39 -9.31 6.11
N PHE A 319 6.80 -10.54 5.80
CA PHE A 319 6.42 -11.72 6.55
C PHE A 319 7.46 -11.99 7.62
N LEU A 320 7.02 -12.32 8.84
CA LEU A 320 7.92 -12.51 9.98
C LEU A 320 7.83 -13.93 10.51
N ALA A 321 8.98 -14.53 10.78
CA ALA A 321 9.09 -15.75 11.58
C ALA A 321 9.94 -15.46 12.82
N HIS A 322 9.52 -15.95 13.98
CA HIS A 322 10.29 -15.76 15.21
C HIS A 322 11.52 -16.68 15.23
N ARG A 323 12.64 -16.19 15.76
CA ARG A 323 13.95 -16.90 15.73
C ARG A 323 14.00 -18.16 16.57
N THR A 324 13.08 -18.35 17.52
CA THR A 324 12.96 -19.63 18.26
C THR A 324 12.44 -20.76 17.37
N ASN A 325 11.77 -20.45 16.25
CA ASN A 325 11.37 -21.47 15.29
C ASN A 325 12.62 -21.98 14.55
N PRO A 326 12.98 -23.27 14.68
CA PRO A 326 14.17 -23.83 14.03
C PRO A 326 14.12 -23.76 12.50
N PHE A 327 12.91 -23.62 11.92
CA PHE A 327 12.69 -23.49 10.48
C PHE A 327 12.53 -22.04 10.01
N ALA A 328 12.59 -21.04 10.89
CA ALA A 328 12.31 -19.64 10.55
C ALA A 328 13.10 -19.16 9.31
N ARG A 329 14.41 -19.41 9.29
CA ARG A 329 15.27 -19.00 8.16
C ARG A 329 14.97 -19.78 6.88
N GLU A 330 14.63 -21.07 6.99
CA GLU A 330 14.24 -21.90 5.84
C GLU A 330 12.95 -21.38 5.22
N TYR A 331 11.92 -21.15 6.04
CA TYR A 331 10.63 -20.68 5.59
C TYR A 331 10.69 -19.28 4.98
N ILE A 332 11.41 -18.36 5.63
CA ILE A 332 11.60 -17.02 5.08
C ILE A 332 12.41 -17.04 3.77
N ALA A 333 13.45 -17.87 3.67
CA ALA A 333 14.19 -18.03 2.42
C ALA A 333 13.31 -18.59 1.29
N MET A 334 12.43 -19.53 1.63
CA MET A 334 11.43 -20.08 0.70
C MET A 334 10.48 -18.98 0.21
N MET A 335 9.87 -18.21 1.12
CA MET A 335 9.00 -17.08 0.74
C MET A 335 9.74 -16.05 -0.12
N ASN A 336 10.98 -15.69 0.22
CA ASN A 336 11.79 -14.76 -0.57
C ASN A 336 12.02 -15.25 -2.01
N LYS A 337 12.34 -16.54 -2.17
CA LYS A 337 12.47 -17.16 -3.50
C LYS A 337 11.16 -17.04 -4.29
N GLY A 338 10.03 -17.36 -3.65
CA GLY A 338 8.71 -17.26 -4.26
C GLY A 338 8.33 -15.84 -4.64
N LEU A 339 8.57 -14.86 -3.76
CA LEU A 339 8.33 -13.45 -4.03
C LEU A 339 9.13 -12.95 -5.23
N ASN A 340 10.39 -13.39 -5.38
CA ASN A 340 11.19 -13.06 -6.55
C ASN A 340 10.61 -13.67 -7.84
N GLU A 341 10.23 -14.95 -7.81
CA GLU A 341 9.60 -15.62 -8.95
C GLU A 341 8.27 -14.96 -9.36
N MET A 342 7.46 -14.54 -8.38
CA MET A 342 6.20 -13.84 -8.61
C MET A 342 6.43 -12.44 -9.22
N ARG A 343 7.51 -11.75 -8.85
CA ARG A 343 7.89 -10.46 -9.45
C ARG A 343 8.38 -10.63 -10.89
N GLU A 344 9.20 -11.66 -11.13
CA GLU A 344 9.72 -11.96 -12.47
C GLU A 344 8.63 -12.39 -13.45
N SER A 345 7.66 -13.18 -13.00
CA SER A 345 6.51 -13.64 -13.81
C SER A 345 5.40 -12.59 -13.97
N GLY A 346 5.39 -11.58 -13.11
CA GLY A 346 4.32 -10.58 -13.02
C GLY A 346 3.10 -11.03 -12.19
N GLU A 347 3.12 -12.23 -11.63
CA GLU A 347 2.03 -12.76 -10.81
C GLU A 347 1.83 -11.99 -9.51
N TRP A 348 2.90 -11.41 -8.95
CA TRP A 348 2.79 -10.52 -7.78
C TRP A 348 1.82 -9.37 -8.06
N TYR A 349 1.94 -8.75 -9.25
CA TYR A 349 1.07 -7.64 -9.69
C TYR A 349 -0.34 -8.12 -9.96
N ALA A 350 -0.47 -9.28 -10.61
CA ALA A 350 -1.76 -9.86 -10.91
C ALA A 350 -2.57 -10.16 -9.64
N ILE A 351 -1.94 -10.67 -8.57
CA ILE A 351 -2.62 -10.91 -7.30
C ILE A 351 -3.16 -9.61 -6.69
N ILE A 352 -2.37 -8.54 -6.69
CA ILE A 352 -2.82 -7.25 -6.15
C ILE A 352 -3.98 -6.71 -6.96
N SER A 353 -3.80 -6.60 -8.28
CA SER A 353 -4.81 -6.13 -9.23
C SER A 353 -6.13 -6.90 -9.08
N ASP A 354 -6.07 -8.24 -9.10
CA ASP A 354 -7.26 -9.07 -8.99
C ASP A 354 -7.95 -8.95 -7.63
N THR A 355 -7.19 -8.80 -6.55
CA THR A 355 -7.77 -8.60 -5.21
C THR A 355 -8.44 -7.21 -5.08
N LEU A 356 -7.82 -6.17 -5.63
CA LEU A 356 -8.38 -4.82 -5.64
C LEU A 356 -9.68 -4.78 -6.45
N ARG A 357 -9.71 -5.44 -7.61
CA ARG A 357 -10.94 -5.61 -8.40
C ARG A 357 -12.04 -6.30 -7.58
N GLU A 358 -11.75 -7.42 -6.92
CA GLU A 358 -12.72 -8.11 -6.07
C GLU A 358 -13.24 -7.21 -4.94
N GLN A 359 -12.35 -6.45 -4.29
CA GLN A 359 -12.73 -5.51 -3.24
C GLN A 359 -13.66 -4.43 -3.78
N ASN A 360 -13.32 -3.82 -4.92
CA ASN A 360 -14.13 -2.78 -5.54
C ASN A 360 -15.52 -3.29 -5.94
N GLU A 361 -15.61 -4.51 -6.48
CA GLU A 361 -16.87 -5.19 -6.79
C GLU A 361 -17.74 -5.35 -5.53
N LYS A 362 -17.15 -5.76 -4.40
CA LYS A 362 -17.88 -5.91 -3.13
C LYS A 362 -18.34 -4.59 -2.53
N LEU A 363 -17.49 -3.55 -2.57
CA LEU A 363 -17.85 -2.21 -2.11
C LEU A 363 -19.00 -1.61 -2.93
N ASN A 364 -18.97 -1.80 -4.24
CA ASN A 364 -20.03 -1.35 -5.14
C ASN A 364 -21.34 -2.13 -4.92
N ALA A 365 -21.26 -3.43 -4.66
CA ALA A 365 -22.43 -4.25 -4.33
C ALA A 365 -23.05 -3.88 -2.99
N ALA A 366 -22.26 -3.44 -2.00
CA ALA A 366 -22.77 -3.01 -0.69
C ALA A 366 -23.37 -1.59 -0.70
N SER A 367 -23.07 -0.79 -1.73
CA SER A 367 -23.57 0.59 -1.88
C SER A 367 -24.90 0.68 -2.65
N ASN A 368 -25.36 -0.43 -3.23
CA ASN A 368 -26.64 -0.59 -3.93
C ASN A 368 -27.62 -1.41 -3.09
#